data_AF-A0A7W7XEI1-F1
#
_entry.id   AF-A0A7W7XEI1-F1
#
_cell.length_a   1.000
_cell.length_b   1.000
_cell.length_c   1.000
_cell.angle_alpha   90.00
_cell.angle_beta   90.00
_cell.angle_gamma   90.00
#
_symmetry.space_group_name_H-M   'P 1'
#
loop_
_entity.id
_entity.type
_entity.pdbx_description
1 polymer ?
#
loop_
_entity_poly.entity_id
_entity_poly.type
_entity_poly.pdbx_seq_one_letter_code
_entity_poly.pdbx_strand_id
1 'polypeptide(L)'
;MGELIRTHLTGAGGAVLTDDSEPPTPTALVTLDEQGQAHCEFAITWSLRRASPPRAGHVHLGSLASVMVPGAAHARQLLRDLRASGTTVS
;
A
#
# COMPACT_ATOMS: atom_id res chain seq x y z
N MET A 1 14.35 -3.67 -8.35
CA MET A 1 13.25 -4.42 -7.69
C MET A 1 11.89 -3.82 -8.01
N GLY A 2 11.66 -2.53 -7.76
CA GLY A 2 10.36 -1.87 -8.03
C GLY A 2 9.81 -2.03 -9.45
N GLU A 3 10.68 -2.07 -10.47
CA GLU A 3 10.26 -2.26 -11.86
C GLU A 3 9.61 -3.64 -12.12
N LEU A 4 10.02 -4.68 -11.37
CA LEU A 4 9.41 -6.01 -11.48
C LEU A 4 7.96 -5.98 -10.97
N ILE A 5 7.73 -5.28 -9.86
CA ILE A 5 6.38 -5.10 -9.29
C ILE A 5 5.52 -4.27 -10.26
N ARG A 6 6.07 -3.17 -10.79
CA ARG A 6 5.38 -2.33 -11.78
C ARG A 6 4.98 -3.14 -13.01
N THR A 7 5.92 -3.88 -13.58
CA THR A 7 5.69 -4.75 -14.75
C THR A 7 4.62 -5.80 -14.47
N HIS A 8 4.63 -6.41 -13.28
CA HIS A 8 3.63 -7.39 -12.90
C HIS A 8 2.22 -6.77 -12.82
N LEU A 9 2.10 -5.61 -12.14
CA LEU A 9 0.81 -4.92 -11.98
C LEU A 9 0.24 -4.45 -13.32
N THR A 10 1.07 -3.86 -14.18
CA THR A 10 0.64 -3.37 -15.50
C THR A 10 0.35 -4.52 -16.47
N GLY A 11 1.13 -5.60 -16.42
CA GLY A 11 0.88 -6.82 -17.19
C GLY A 11 -0.45 -7.50 -16.86
N ALA A 12 -0.94 -7.35 -15.62
CA ALA A 12 -2.26 -7.81 -15.19
C ALA A 12 -3.41 -6.83 -15.54
N GLY A 13 -3.11 -5.73 -16.26
CA GLY A 13 -4.08 -4.69 -16.62
C GLY A 13 -4.32 -3.62 -15.55
N GLY A 14 -3.53 -3.62 -14.47
CA GLY A 14 -3.60 -2.60 -13.44
C GLY A 14 -2.94 -1.28 -13.86
N ALA A 15 -3.51 -0.15 -13.44
CA ALA A 15 -2.86 1.15 -13.53
C ALA A 15 -2.09 1.45 -12.24
N VAL A 16 -0.83 1.88 -12.37
CA VAL A 16 0.00 2.27 -11.22
C VAL A 16 0.04 3.79 -11.12
N LEU A 17 -0.41 4.32 -9.99
CA LEU A 17 -0.32 5.75 -9.66
C LEU A 17 0.74 5.94 -8.58
N THR A 18 1.65 6.88 -8.79
CA THR A 18 2.75 7.21 -7.85
C THR A 18 2.54 8.59 -7.26
N ASP A 19 3.08 8.82 -6.06
CA ASP A 19 3.10 10.13 -5.42
C ASP A 19 4.43 10.88 -5.63
N ASP A 20 5.17 10.48 -6.67
CA ASP A 20 6.52 10.94 -7.05
C ASP A 20 7.60 10.75 -5.97
N SER A 21 7.30 9.99 -4.91
CA SER A 21 8.31 9.55 -3.95
C SER A 21 9.05 8.32 -4.46
N GLU A 22 10.37 8.30 -4.30
CA GLU A 22 11.25 7.19 -4.73
C GLU A 22 12.03 6.57 -3.56
N PRO A 23 11.36 6.03 -2.52
CA PRO A 23 12.06 5.26 -1.50
C PRO A 23 12.54 3.91 -2.09
N PRO A 24 13.51 3.25 -1.44
CA PRO A 24 13.86 1.88 -1.76
C PRO A 24 12.61 0.98 -1.77
N THR A 25 12.53 0.07 -2.74
CA THR A 25 11.43 -0.91 -2.81
C THR A 25 11.41 -1.74 -1.51
N PRO A 26 10.27 -1.81 -0.80
CA PRO A 26 10.18 -2.57 0.44
C PRO A 26 10.53 -4.05 0.25
N THR A 27 11.18 -4.63 1.24
CA THR A 27 11.45 -6.07 1.30
C THR A 27 10.97 -6.66 2.62
N ALA A 28 10.69 -7.97 2.60
CA ALA A 28 10.41 -8.75 3.79
C ALA A 28 11.25 -10.03 3.73
N LEU A 29 12.04 -10.27 4.78
CA LEU A 29 12.68 -11.56 5.00
C LEU A 29 11.72 -12.42 5.80
N VAL A 30 11.40 -13.61 5.28
CA VAL A 30 10.54 -14.57 5.96
C VAL A 30 11.37 -15.78 6.34
N THR A 31 11.42 -16.09 7.64
CA THR A 31 12.02 -17.31 8.17
C THR A 31 10.93 -18.21 8.73
N LEU A 32 11.08 -19.51 8.57
CA LEU A 32 10.15 -20.50 9.12
C LEU A 32 10.84 -21.23 10.27
N ASP A 33 10.18 -21.35 11.41
CA ASP A 33 10.67 -22.17 12.53
C ASP A 33 10.46 -23.68 12.27
N GLU A 34 10.89 -24.51 13.23
CA GLU A 34 10.77 -25.98 13.13
C GLU A 34 9.30 -26.46 13.04
N GLN A 35 8.34 -25.63 13.48
CA GLN A 35 6.91 -25.90 13.43
C GLN A 35 6.27 -25.30 12.16
N GLY A 36 7.05 -24.66 11.29
CA GLY A 36 6.59 -23.99 10.07
C GLY A 36 5.94 -22.63 10.31
N GLN A 37 6.07 -22.03 11.50
CA GLN A 37 5.56 -20.69 11.75
C GLN A 37 6.46 -19.63 11.11
N ALA A 38 5.84 -18.64 10.48
CA ALA A 38 6.54 -17.58 9.80
C ALA A 38 6.91 -16.43 10.75
N HIS A 39 8.19 -16.07 10.76
CA HIS A 39 8.69 -14.81 11.26
C HIS A 39 9.02 -13.89 10.09
N CYS A 40 8.51 -12.66 10.13
CA CYS A 40 8.70 -11.68 9.06
C CYS A 40 9.46 -10.47 9.57
N GLU A 41 10.64 -10.22 9.01
CA GLU A 41 11.40 -8.99 9.21
C GLU A 41 11.19 -8.05 8.02
N PHE A 42 10.69 -6.85 8.28
CA PHE A 42 10.35 -5.89 7.24
C PHE A 42 11.38 -4.75 7.14
N ALA A 43 11.97 -4.57 5.96
CA ALA A 43 12.68 -3.35 5.61
C ALA A 43 11.75 -2.49 4.74
N ILE A 44 10.94 -1.67 5.41
CA ILE A 44 9.88 -0.89 4.78
C ILE A 44 9.81 0.53 5.34
N THR A 45 9.55 1.49 4.46
CA THR A 45 9.09 2.82 4.81
C THR A 45 7.77 3.08 4.11
N TRP A 46 6.93 3.93 4.68
CA TRP A 46 5.62 4.22 4.12
C TRP A 46 5.26 5.70 4.26
N SER A 47 5.03 6.32 3.12
CA SER A 47 4.49 7.66 2.98
C SER A 47 3.45 7.67 1.88
N LEU A 48 2.52 8.60 1.98
CA LEU A 48 1.57 8.88 0.93
C LEU A 48 1.38 10.38 0.89
N ARG A 49 1.76 11.06 -0.18
CA ARG A 49 1.40 12.47 -0.36
C ARG A 49 -0.12 12.60 -0.55
N ARG A 50 -0.65 13.79 -0.29
CA ARG A 50 -2.07 14.08 -0.55
C ARG A 50 -2.36 13.82 -2.03
N ALA A 51 -3.18 12.82 -2.31
CA ALA A 51 -3.53 12.39 -3.65
C ALA A 51 -5.02 12.61 -3.89
N SER A 52 -5.39 12.83 -5.15
CA SER A 52 -6.77 12.84 -5.61
C SER A 52 -6.99 11.62 -6.50
N PRO A 53 -7.37 10.45 -5.92
CA PRO A 53 -7.51 9.23 -6.70
C PRO A 53 -8.66 9.37 -7.72
N PRO A 54 -8.63 8.56 -8.80
CA PRO A 54 -9.76 8.48 -9.72
C PRO A 54 -11.02 8.02 -8.97
N ARG A 55 -12.19 8.34 -9.52
CA ARG A 55 -13.47 7.87 -8.97
C ARG A 55 -13.49 6.34 -8.91
N ALA A 56 -13.78 5.80 -7.74
CA ALA A 56 -13.90 4.38 -7.48
C ALA A 56 -15.12 4.07 -6.59
N GLY A 57 -15.80 2.95 -6.85
CA GLY A 57 -16.87 2.46 -6.00
C GLY A 57 -16.38 1.79 -4.71
N HIS A 58 -15.12 1.35 -4.70
CA HIS A 58 -14.48 0.68 -3.58
C HIS A 58 -13.00 1.04 -3.50
N VAL A 59 -12.46 1.16 -2.28
CA VAL A 59 -11.03 1.28 -2.00
C VAL A 59 -10.62 0.29 -0.91
N HIS A 60 -9.51 -0.39 -1.13
CA HIS A 60 -8.92 -1.32 -0.16
C HIS A 60 -7.60 -0.76 0.39
N LEU A 61 -7.39 -0.85 1.70
CA LEU A 61 -6.14 -0.53 2.38
C LEU A 61 -5.66 -1.70 3.24
N GLY A 62 -4.51 -2.27 2.89
CA GLY A 62 -3.88 -3.33 3.67
C GLY A 62 -3.48 -2.88 5.09
N SER A 63 -3.49 -3.82 6.04
CA SER A 63 -3.25 -3.57 7.47
C SER A 63 -1.93 -2.87 7.77
N LEU A 64 -0.83 -3.25 7.11
CA LEU A 64 0.48 -2.60 7.25
C LEU A 64 0.43 -1.11 6.89
N ALA A 65 -0.16 -0.78 5.73
CA ALA A 65 -0.33 0.60 5.27
C ALA A 65 -1.28 1.41 6.18
N SER A 66 -2.16 0.71 6.91
CA SER A 66 -3.06 1.32 7.87
C SER A 66 -2.35 1.76 9.14
N VAL A 67 -1.25 1.14 9.59
CA VAL A 67 -0.65 1.42 10.91
C VAL A 67 0.63 2.26 10.86
N MET A 68 1.40 2.21 9.77
CA MET A 68 2.72 2.86 9.69
C MET A 68 2.63 4.37 9.43
N VAL A 69 3.14 5.19 10.35
CA VAL A 69 3.20 6.66 10.23
C VAL A 69 4.46 7.08 9.45
N PRO A 70 4.42 8.12 8.59
CA PRO A 70 3.31 9.06 8.37
C PRO A 70 2.23 8.59 7.38
N GLY A 71 2.51 7.62 6.50
CA GLY A 71 1.59 7.25 5.42
C GLY A 71 0.18 6.85 5.89
N ALA A 72 0.08 6.15 7.01
CA ALA A 72 -1.19 5.76 7.63
C ALA A 72 -2.10 6.93 7.96
N ALA A 73 -1.54 8.07 8.40
CA ALA A 73 -2.34 9.24 8.76
C ALA A 73 -3.03 9.83 7.52
N HIS A 74 -2.29 9.97 6.41
CA HIS A 74 -2.81 10.47 5.16
C HIS A 74 -3.78 9.48 4.49
N ALA A 75 -3.45 8.18 4.48
CA ALA A 75 -4.32 7.15 3.94
C ALA A 75 -5.67 7.11 4.66
N ARG A 76 -5.68 7.13 6.00
CA ARG A 76 -6.92 7.16 6.79
C ARG A 76 -7.74 8.42 6.55
N GLN A 77 -7.10 9.58 6.37
CA GLN A 77 -7.82 10.81 6.02
C GLN A 77 -8.48 10.69 4.64
N LEU A 78 -7.73 10.23 3.63
CA LEU A 78 -8.26 10.01 2.28
C LEU A 78 -9.45 9.04 2.29
N LEU A 79 -9.36 7.93 3.02
CA LEU A 79 -10.46 6.96 3.13
C LEU A 79 -11.71 7.57 3.80
N ARG A 80 -11.54 8.44 4.80
CA ARG A 80 -12.68 9.16 5.41
C ARG A 80 -13.36 10.08 4.39
N ASP A 81 -12.57 10.81 3.61
CA ASP A 81 -13.08 11.75 2.61
C ASP A 81 -13.83 10.99 1.49
N LEU A 82 -13.27 9.88 1.02
CA LEU A 82 -13.90 9.02 0.01
C LEU A 82 -15.18 8.38 0.54
N ARG A 83 -15.18 7.90 1.79
CA ARG A 83 -16.38 7.33 2.42
C ARG A 83 -17.50 8.37 2.55
N ALA A 84 -17.17 9.61 2.89
CA ALA A 84 -18.14 10.71 2.93
C ALA A 84 -18.76 11.01 1.55
N SER A 85 -18.06 10.67 0.47
CA SER A 85 -18.55 10.80 -0.91
C SER A 85 -19.29 9.56 -1.46
N GLY A 86 -19.50 8.53 -0.62
CA GLY A 86 -20.24 7.31 -0.97
C GLY A 86 -19.39 6.13 -1.44
N THR A 87 -18.06 6.24 -1.43
CA THR A 87 -17.16 5.11 -1.75
C THR A 87 -17.11 4.12 -0.58
N THR A 88 -17.17 2.82 -0.88
CA THR A 88 -16.95 1.78 0.14
C THR A 88 -15.46 1.59 0.42
N VAL A 89 -15.10 1.29 1.67
CA VAL A 89 -13.69 1.13 2.08
C VAL A 89 -13.50 -0.19 2.83
N SER A 90 -12.41 -0.91 2.55
CA SER A 90 -11.95 -2.09 3.30
C SER A 90 -10.50 -1.99 3.73
#